data_AF-A0AAQ4FL66-F1
#
_entry.id   AF-A0AAQ4FL66-F1
#
_cell.length_a   1.000
_cell.length_b   1.000
_cell.length_c   1.000
_cell.angle_alpha   90.00
_cell.angle_beta   90.00
_cell.angle_gamma   90.00
#
_symmetry.space_group_name_H-M   'P 1'
#
loop_
_entity.id
_entity.type
_entity.pdbx_description
1 polymer ?
#
loop_
_entity_poly.entity_id
_entity_poly.type
_entity_poly.pdbx_seq_one_letter_code
_entity_poly.pdbx_strand_id
1 'polypeptide(L)'
;MSHCGKLSFIDEPVPSLIATSEQLAVTWLPPYPPHGILQSYLVRYKLVEESEFRKHLVLTSEEAVCEGEARERQYCARISGLIANRRYDVAVIAKNEDVQAWSEESNSVTAETRESIHLYADQPQGQGLNPSPSSSLRLDKVIAVTNSSFRQETRLARAAISSTPARPT
;
A
#
# COMPACT_ATOMS: atom_id res chain seq x y z
N MET A 1 -5.33 46.54 -21.63
CA MET A 1 -4.18 45.61 -21.48
C MET A 1 -4.08 45.23 -20.01
N SER A 2 -4.64 44.09 -19.63
CA SER A 2 -4.51 43.54 -18.27
C SER A 2 -4.52 42.02 -18.36
N HIS A 3 -3.42 41.43 -18.83
CA HIS A 3 -3.18 40.01 -18.61
C HIS A 3 -2.87 39.86 -17.13
N CYS A 4 -3.85 39.40 -16.33
CA CYS A 4 -3.55 38.90 -15.00
C CYS A 4 -2.62 37.70 -15.19
N GLY A 5 -1.34 37.87 -14.85
CA GLY A 5 -0.35 36.82 -15.00
C GLY A 5 -0.79 35.61 -14.19
N LYS A 6 -0.91 34.45 -14.85
CA LYS A 6 -1.21 33.18 -14.20
C LYS A 6 -0.21 32.99 -13.06
N LEU A 7 -0.68 32.98 -11.82
CA LEU A 7 0.13 32.76 -10.62
C LEU A 7 0.54 31.28 -10.59
N SER A 8 1.55 30.95 -11.40
CA SER A 8 2.23 29.67 -11.30
C SER A 8 2.92 29.61 -9.94
N PHE A 9 2.40 28.75 -9.07
CA PHE A 9 3.09 28.37 -7.84
C PHE A 9 4.47 27.83 -8.22
N ILE A 10 5.52 28.48 -7.71
CA ILE A 10 6.90 28.27 -8.20
C ILE A 10 7.41 26.86 -7.85
N ASP A 11 6.88 26.26 -6.78
CA ASP A 11 7.04 24.85 -6.44
C ASP A 11 5.66 24.25 -6.10
N GLU A 12 4.83 24.11 -7.14
CA GLU A 12 3.59 23.35 -7.09
C GLU A 12 3.87 21.87 -6.73
N PRO A 13 3.07 21.22 -5.87
CA PRO A 13 3.42 19.91 -5.34
C PRO A 13 3.21 18.80 -6.39
N VAL A 14 4.22 18.59 -7.23
CA VAL A 14 4.25 17.52 -8.24
C VAL A 14 4.30 16.16 -7.54
N PRO A 15 3.26 15.30 -7.67
CA PRO A 15 3.25 13.99 -7.03
C PRO A 15 4.18 13.01 -7.75
N SER A 16 5.06 12.33 -7.02
CA SER A 16 5.76 11.15 -7.54
C SER A 16 4.95 9.88 -7.30
N LEU A 17 5.01 8.94 -8.24
CA LEU A 17 4.19 7.72 -8.26
C LEU A 17 5.05 6.45 -8.29
N ILE A 18 4.68 5.46 -7.47
CA ILE A 18 5.22 4.09 -7.50
C ILE A 18 4.07 3.12 -7.73
N ALA A 19 4.17 2.30 -8.78
CA ALA A 19 3.08 1.43 -9.23
C ALA A 19 3.30 -0.07 -8.92
N THR A 20 2.23 -0.71 -8.44
CA THR A 20 2.05 -2.17 -8.43
C THR A 20 1.03 -2.55 -9.51
N SER A 21 0.50 -3.78 -9.51
CA SER A 21 -0.56 -4.19 -10.46
C SER A 21 -1.92 -3.54 -10.18
N GLU A 22 -2.24 -3.24 -8.92
CA GLU A 22 -3.59 -2.77 -8.52
C GLU A 22 -3.56 -1.56 -7.58
N GLN A 23 -2.37 -0.98 -7.37
CA GLN A 23 -2.17 0.17 -6.49
C GLN A 23 -1.17 1.18 -7.05
N LEU A 24 -1.36 2.45 -6.68
CA LEU A 24 -0.36 3.51 -6.81
C LEU A 24 -0.06 4.06 -5.41
N ALA A 25 1.22 4.09 -5.05
CA ALA A 25 1.69 4.90 -3.93
C ALA A 25 2.08 6.29 -4.48
N VAL A 26 1.44 7.32 -3.95
CA VAL A 26 1.60 8.73 -4.33
C VAL A 26 2.38 9.42 -3.23
N THR A 27 3.40 10.23 -3.54
CA THR A 27 4.10 11.05 -2.54
C THR A 27 4.34 12.46 -3.07
N TRP A 28 4.15 13.49 -2.24
CA TRP A 28 4.29 14.90 -2.62
C TRP A 28 4.87 15.75 -1.48
N LEU A 29 5.34 16.95 -1.82
CA LEU A 29 5.76 17.98 -0.87
C LEU A 29 4.57 18.89 -0.51
N PRO A 30 4.60 19.63 0.62
CA PRO A 30 3.64 20.72 0.84
C PRO A 30 3.77 21.80 -0.27
N PRO A 31 2.68 22.48 -0.64
CA PRO A 31 2.74 23.61 -1.57
C PRO A 31 3.58 24.76 -1.00
N TYR A 32 4.38 25.40 -1.87
CA TYR A 32 5.17 26.58 -1.52
C TYR A 32 4.73 27.81 -2.35
N PRO A 33 4.58 29.00 -1.75
CA PRO A 33 4.80 29.31 -0.33
C PRO A 33 3.73 28.71 0.62
N PRO A 34 4.08 28.40 1.89
CA PRO A 34 3.14 27.89 2.87
C PRO A 34 2.20 29.01 3.36
N HIS A 35 1.10 29.22 2.64
CA HIS A 35 0.12 30.29 2.90
C HIS A 35 -0.90 29.97 4.01
N GLY A 36 -0.49 29.27 5.08
CA GLY A 36 -1.34 28.94 6.22
C GLY A 36 -1.10 27.54 6.79
N ILE A 37 -1.99 27.10 7.68
CA ILE A 37 -1.97 25.76 8.28
C ILE A 37 -2.69 24.80 7.33
N LEU A 38 -2.01 23.73 6.91
CA LEU A 38 -2.56 22.69 6.04
C LEU A 38 -3.56 21.82 6.82
N GLN A 39 -4.81 21.78 6.36
CA GLN A 39 -5.89 20.99 6.95
C GLN A 39 -6.06 19.64 6.24
N SER A 40 -6.04 19.62 4.91
CA SER A 40 -6.32 18.41 4.13
C SER A 40 -5.78 18.45 2.71
N TYR A 41 -5.72 17.27 2.11
CA TYR A 41 -5.40 17.02 0.71
C TYR A 41 -6.54 16.26 0.02
N LEU A 42 -6.74 16.56 -1.26
CA LEU A 42 -7.63 15.85 -2.16
C LEU A 42 -6.77 15.27 -3.30
N VAL A 43 -6.56 13.96 -3.29
CA VAL A 43 -5.81 13.24 -4.32
C VAL A 43 -6.81 12.77 -5.38
N ARG A 44 -6.75 13.34 -6.58
CA ARG A 44 -7.63 12.99 -7.71
C ARG A 44 -6.91 12.05 -8.66
N TYR A 45 -7.63 11.06 -9.18
CA TYR A 45 -7.07 10.12 -10.15
C TYR A 45 -8.10 9.71 -11.22
N LYS A 46 -7.60 9.39 -12.41
CA LYS A 46 -8.37 8.91 -13.56
C LYS A 46 -7.51 8.02 -14.45
N LEU A 47 -8.12 7.21 -15.30
CA LEU A 47 -7.42 6.65 -16.46
C LEU A 47 -7.04 7.78 -17.42
N VAL A 48 -5.91 7.65 -18.12
CA VAL A 48 -5.51 8.60 -19.20
C VAL A 48 -6.58 8.69 -20.30
N GLU A 49 -7.33 7.60 -20.50
CA GLU A 49 -8.45 7.47 -21.44
C GLU A 49 -9.72 8.21 -20.98
N GLU A 50 -9.85 8.53 -19.68
CA GLU A 50 -10.99 9.29 -19.14
C GLU A 50 -10.76 10.80 -19.31
N SER A 51 -11.80 11.54 -19.71
CA SER A 51 -11.72 13.01 -19.85
C SER A 51 -11.69 13.74 -18.50
N GLU A 52 -12.27 13.15 -17.45
CA GLU A 52 -12.51 13.82 -16.17
C GLU A 52 -11.98 13.03 -14.97
N PHE A 53 -11.39 13.74 -14.02
CA PHE A 53 -11.02 13.23 -12.70
C PHE A 53 -12.27 13.04 -11.81
N ARG A 54 -12.90 11.87 -11.93
CA ARG A 54 -14.10 11.49 -11.16
C ARG A 54 -13.79 10.76 -9.85
N LYS A 55 -12.65 10.07 -9.75
CA LYS A 55 -12.23 9.34 -8.55
C LYS A 55 -11.28 10.19 -7.72
N HIS A 56 -11.42 10.11 -6.40
CA HIS A 56 -10.61 10.90 -5.49
C HIS A 56 -10.52 10.26 -4.09
N LEU A 57 -9.51 10.66 -3.33
CA LEU A 57 -9.33 10.39 -1.91
C LEU A 57 -9.20 11.72 -1.18
N VAL A 58 -9.90 11.88 -0.05
CA VAL A 58 -9.69 13.00 0.88
C VAL A 58 -8.89 12.46 2.06
N LEU A 59 -7.84 13.19 2.45
CA LEU A 59 -6.97 12.87 3.58
C LEU A 59 -6.77 14.13 4.41
N THR A 60 -6.77 14.05 5.74
CA THR A 60 -6.26 15.14 6.58
C THR A 60 -4.74 15.29 6.40
N SER A 61 -4.19 16.42 6.81
CA SER A 61 -2.73 16.61 6.87
C SER A 61 -2.03 15.64 7.82
N GLU A 62 -2.75 15.05 8.79
CA GLU A 62 -2.25 14.01 9.70
C GLU A 62 -2.30 12.61 9.07
N GLU A 63 -3.38 12.27 8.35
CA GLU A 63 -3.55 10.99 7.64
C GLU A 63 -2.61 10.85 6.45
N ALA A 64 -2.28 11.97 5.81
CA ALA A 64 -1.38 12.00 4.66
C ALA A 64 0.11 11.90 5.05
N VAL A 65 0.49 11.66 6.31
CA VAL A 65 1.89 11.54 6.71
C VAL A 65 2.49 10.20 6.25
N CYS A 66 3.68 10.23 5.66
CA CYS A 66 4.40 9.03 5.26
C CYS A 66 4.90 8.21 6.47
N GLU A 67 4.71 6.89 6.45
CA GLU A 67 5.30 5.98 7.44
C GLU A 67 6.84 5.94 7.33
N GLY A 68 7.54 6.16 8.45
CA GLY A 68 8.99 5.98 8.60
C GLY A 68 9.78 7.27 8.86
N GLU A 69 10.78 7.20 9.74
CA GLU A 69 11.54 8.35 10.28
C GLU A 69 12.32 9.18 9.24
N ALA A 70 12.51 8.67 8.02
CA ALA A 70 13.34 9.31 6.98
C ALA A 70 12.58 10.30 6.05
N ARG A 71 11.31 10.61 6.34
CA ARG A 71 10.42 11.40 5.46
C ARG A 71 9.83 12.65 6.12
N GLU A 72 10.63 13.34 6.93
CA GLU A 72 10.27 14.68 7.41
C GLU A 72 9.84 15.58 6.23
N ARG A 73 8.64 16.17 6.33
CA ARG A 73 8.05 17.13 5.37
C ARG A 73 7.57 16.54 4.03
N GLN A 74 7.34 15.23 3.94
CA GLN A 74 6.66 14.61 2.80
C GLN A 74 5.28 14.06 3.19
N TYR A 75 4.35 14.12 2.24
CA TYR A 75 3.02 13.54 2.33
C TYR A 75 2.90 12.34 1.37
N CYS A 76 2.05 11.38 1.74
CA CYS A 76 1.86 10.10 1.08
C CYS A 76 0.37 9.74 0.98
N ALA A 77 -0.01 9.04 -0.09
CA ALA A 77 -1.30 8.35 -0.22
C ALA A 77 -1.12 6.99 -0.90
N ARG A 78 -2.08 6.09 -0.67
CA ARG A 78 -2.18 4.80 -1.37
C ARG A 78 -3.53 4.69 -2.08
N ILE A 79 -3.51 4.80 -3.40
CA ILE A 79 -4.66 4.50 -4.24
C ILE A 79 -4.69 2.99 -4.48
N SER A 80 -5.82 2.34 -4.20
CA SER A 80 -6.02 0.89 -4.33
C SER A 80 -7.23 0.56 -5.20
N GLY A 81 -7.33 -0.69 -5.66
CA GLY A 81 -8.44 -1.13 -6.52
C GLY A 81 -8.33 -0.60 -7.96
N LEU A 82 -7.09 -0.42 -8.43
CA LEU A 82 -6.79 -0.05 -9.80
C LEU A 82 -6.75 -1.28 -10.70
N ILE A 83 -6.99 -1.07 -12.00
CA ILE A 83 -6.94 -2.11 -13.01
C ILE A 83 -5.47 -2.28 -13.42
N ALA A 84 -5.01 -3.52 -13.53
CA ALA A 84 -3.66 -3.85 -14.02
C ALA A 84 -3.45 -3.48 -15.49
N ASN A 85 -2.20 -3.19 -15.86
CA ASN A 85 -1.80 -2.80 -17.21
C ASN A 85 -2.64 -1.62 -17.76
N ARG A 86 -2.71 -0.54 -16.96
CA ARG A 86 -3.44 0.70 -17.27
C ARG A 86 -2.67 1.93 -16.82
N ARG A 87 -2.77 2.99 -17.62
CA ARG A 87 -2.17 4.30 -17.33
C ARG A 87 -3.17 5.19 -16.62
N TYR A 88 -2.73 5.77 -15.50
CA TYR A 88 -3.50 6.67 -14.66
C TYR A 88 -2.80 8.01 -14.54
N ASP A 89 -3.56 9.09 -14.67
CA ASP A 89 -3.15 10.42 -14.26
C ASP A 89 -3.55 10.63 -12.80
N VAL A 90 -2.67 11.26 -12.01
CA VAL A 90 -2.89 11.60 -10.61
C VAL A 90 -2.50 13.06 -10.38
N ALA A 91 -3.36 13.81 -9.69
CA ALA A 91 -3.13 15.19 -9.29
C ALA A 91 -3.50 15.38 -7.80
N VAL A 92 -2.95 16.42 -7.17
CA VAL A 92 -3.16 16.70 -5.74
C VAL A 92 -3.62 18.15 -5.58
N ILE A 93 -4.62 18.36 -4.73
CA ILE A 93 -5.14 19.67 -4.34
C ILE A 93 -5.00 19.79 -2.82
N ALA A 94 -4.60 20.95 -2.32
CA ALA A 94 -4.44 21.23 -0.89
C ALA A 94 -5.57 22.11 -0.35
N LYS A 95 -5.78 22.10 0.96
CA LYS A 95 -6.69 23.00 1.68
C LYS A 95 -6.07 23.47 2.99
N ASN A 96 -6.16 24.77 3.24
CA ASN A 96 -5.75 25.37 4.51
C ASN A 96 -6.95 25.50 5.45
N GLU A 97 -6.70 25.49 6.76
CA GLU A 97 -7.75 25.58 7.80
C GLU A 97 -8.59 26.87 7.69
N ASP A 98 -7.91 28.01 7.54
CA ASP A 98 -8.54 29.35 7.48
C ASP A 98 -9.23 29.66 6.13
N VAL A 99 -9.17 28.75 5.16
CA VAL A 99 -9.65 28.98 3.79
C VAL A 99 -10.75 28.00 3.44
N GLN A 100 -11.95 28.52 3.13
CA GLN A 100 -13.10 27.68 2.78
C GLN A 100 -12.93 26.96 1.44
N ALA A 101 -12.18 27.56 0.51
CA ALA A 101 -11.87 27.03 -0.81
C ALA A 101 -10.64 26.09 -0.80
N TRP A 102 -10.59 25.17 -1.76
CA TRP A 102 -9.41 24.38 -2.09
C TRP A 102 -8.42 25.21 -2.94
N SER A 103 -7.16 24.78 -3.00
CA SER A 103 -6.16 25.34 -3.92
C SER A 103 -6.50 25.05 -5.39
N GLU A 104 -5.69 25.58 -6.31
CA GLU A 104 -5.62 25.05 -7.67
C GLU A 104 -5.09 23.60 -7.66
N GLU A 105 -5.33 22.86 -8.74
CA GLU A 105 -4.92 21.46 -8.92
C GLU A 105 -3.48 21.38 -9.44
N SER A 106 -2.65 20.56 -8.79
CA SER A 106 -1.26 20.38 -9.20
C SER A 106 -1.12 19.82 -10.62
N ASN A 107 0.05 20.04 -11.23
CA ASN A 107 0.44 19.31 -12.44
C ASN A 107 0.22 17.79 -12.24
N SER A 108 -0.56 17.20 -13.13
CA SER A 108 -0.84 15.76 -13.11
C SER A 108 0.40 14.96 -13.49
N VAL A 109 0.67 13.88 -12.75
CA VAL A 109 1.71 12.90 -13.10
C VAL A 109 1.06 11.58 -13.51
N THR A 110 1.55 10.99 -14.59
CA THR A 110 1.05 9.74 -15.15
C THR A 110 1.89 8.56 -14.65
N ALA A 111 1.25 7.47 -14.24
CA ALA A 111 1.91 6.18 -13.98
C ALA A 111 1.13 5.01 -14.58
N GLU A 112 1.83 3.92 -14.86
CA GLU A 112 1.26 2.69 -15.39
C GLU A 112 1.25 1.58 -14.33
N THR A 113 0.08 1.01 -14.06
CA THR A 113 -0.03 -0.19 -13.22
C THR A 113 0.61 -1.37 -13.92
N ARG A 114 1.32 -2.20 -13.14
CA ARG A 114 1.96 -3.41 -13.66
C ARG A 114 0.91 -4.42 -14.15
N GLU A 115 1.33 -5.37 -14.97
CA GLU A 115 0.50 -6.52 -15.31
C GLU A 115 0.18 -7.36 -14.06
N SER A 116 -1.05 -7.89 -13.98
CA SER A 116 -1.43 -8.86 -12.95
C SER A 116 -1.12 -10.27 -13.45
N ILE A 117 -0.21 -10.97 -12.76
CA ILE A 117 0.06 -12.37 -13.07
C ILE A 117 -1.09 -13.21 -12.49
N HIS A 118 -2.13 -13.41 -13.30
CA HIS A 118 -3.15 -14.41 -13.01
C HIS A 118 -2.54 -15.80 -13.22
N LEU A 119 -1.85 -16.29 -12.19
CA LEU A 119 -1.34 -17.66 -12.12
C LEU A 119 -2.54 -18.61 -12.19
N TYR A 120 -2.86 -19.07 -13.40
CA TYR A 120 -3.85 -20.11 -13.60
C TYR A 120 -3.43 -21.33 -12.78
N ALA A 121 -4.26 -21.68 -11.80
CA ALA A 121 -4.19 -23.00 -11.20
C ALA A 121 -4.50 -24.02 -12.29
N ASP A 122 -3.47 -24.70 -12.77
CA ASP A 122 -3.59 -25.88 -13.64
C ASP A 122 -4.16 -27.02 -12.77
N GLN A 123 -5.45 -26.92 -12.46
CA GLN A 123 -6.21 -28.04 -11.92
C GLN A 123 -6.56 -28.94 -13.10
N PRO A 124 -5.94 -30.12 -13.24
CA PRO A 124 -6.34 -31.06 -14.26
C PRO A 124 -7.81 -31.43 -14.02
N GLN A 125 -8.67 -31.16 -15.00
CA GLN A 125 -10.08 -31.52 -14.91
C GLN A 125 -10.23 -33.04 -15.00
N GLY A 126 -10.23 -33.68 -13.82
CA GLY A 126 -10.46 -35.11 -13.68
C GLY A 126 -11.85 -35.48 -14.20
N GLN A 127 -11.89 -36.17 -15.32
CA GLN A 127 -13.12 -36.80 -15.83
C GLN A 127 -13.57 -37.87 -14.84
N GLY A 128 -14.76 -37.71 -14.26
CA GLY A 128 -15.37 -38.72 -13.40
C GLY A 128 -16.26 -39.68 -14.19
N LEU A 129 -16.33 -40.95 -13.78
CA LEU A 129 -17.41 -41.88 -14.13
C LEU A 129 -17.53 -43.05 -13.12
N ASN A 130 -18.53 -42.96 -12.24
CA ASN A 130 -19.30 -43.99 -11.49
C ASN A 130 -18.63 -45.13 -10.67
N PRO A 131 -19.26 -45.57 -9.55
CA PRO A 131 -18.77 -46.68 -8.70
C PRO A 131 -19.54 -48.01 -8.90
N SER A 132 -18.88 -49.16 -8.69
CA SER A 132 -19.46 -50.42 -8.17
C SER A 132 -18.38 -51.50 -7.89
N PRO A 133 -18.68 -52.58 -7.11
CA PRO A 133 -17.68 -53.23 -6.25
C PRO A 133 -17.26 -54.66 -6.65
N SER A 134 -16.33 -55.24 -5.86
CA SER A 134 -15.83 -56.65 -5.81
C SER A 134 -14.49 -56.90 -6.55
N SER A 135 -13.49 -57.65 -6.05
CA SER A 135 -13.26 -58.26 -4.72
C SER A 135 -11.81 -58.77 -4.58
N SER A 136 -11.22 -58.65 -3.37
CA SER A 136 -10.07 -59.46 -2.88
C SER A 136 -8.70 -59.25 -3.61
N LEU A 137 -7.50 -59.49 -3.07
CA LEU A 137 -6.90 -59.97 -1.80
C LEU A 137 -5.45 -59.35 -1.80
N ARG A 138 -4.66 -59.20 -0.73
CA ARG A 138 -4.59 -59.83 0.60
C ARG A 138 -4.51 -58.78 1.75
N LEU A 139 -4.11 -59.23 2.94
CA LEU A 139 -3.92 -58.48 4.18
C LEU A 139 -2.64 -59.01 4.85
N ASP A 140 -1.71 -58.14 5.26
CA ASP A 140 -0.69 -58.52 6.25
C ASP A 140 -0.38 -57.39 7.25
N LYS A 141 -0.88 -57.60 8.47
CA LYS A 141 -0.49 -57.12 9.80
C LYS A 141 0.24 -55.77 9.97
N VAL A 142 -0.53 -54.81 10.46
CA VAL A 142 -0.44 -54.28 11.84
C VAL A 142 0.95 -54.30 12.52
N ILE A 143 1.52 -53.10 12.70
CA ILE A 143 2.08 -52.67 13.99
C ILE A 143 1.50 -51.29 14.28
N ALA A 144 0.88 -51.13 15.46
CA ALA A 144 0.42 -49.84 15.95
C ALA A 144 1.29 -49.39 17.12
N VAL A 145 1.80 -48.16 17.06
CA VAL A 145 2.20 -47.36 18.24
C VAL A 145 1.71 -45.93 18.01
N THR A 146 1.32 -45.26 19.10
CA THR A 146 0.41 -44.11 19.12
C THR A 146 1.13 -42.78 19.40
N ASN A 147 0.38 -41.68 19.18
CA ASN A 147 0.60 -40.34 19.76
C ASN A 147 1.86 -39.56 19.30
N SER A 148 1.88 -38.22 19.31
CA SER A 148 0.81 -37.22 19.47
C SER A 148 1.31 -35.83 19.01
N SER A 149 0.37 -34.93 18.72
CA SER A 149 0.52 -33.48 18.57
C SER A 149 1.83 -32.85 19.07
N PHE A 150 2.63 -32.28 18.15
CA PHE A 150 3.76 -31.41 18.53
C PHE A 150 3.27 -29.96 18.65
N ARG A 151 3.42 -29.41 19.86
CA ARG A 151 3.02 -28.05 20.23
C ARG A 151 4.01 -27.00 19.71
N GLN A 152 3.51 -25.76 19.68
CA GLN A 152 4.29 -24.53 19.68
C GLN A 152 5.49 -24.59 20.64
N GLU A 153 6.67 -24.20 20.19
CA GLU A 153 7.79 -23.82 21.08
C GLU A 153 7.86 -22.30 21.21
N THR A 154 7.36 -21.79 22.34
CA THR A 154 7.67 -20.46 22.85
C THR A 154 8.81 -20.62 23.86
N ARG A 155 9.99 -20.03 23.62
CA ARG A 155 11.06 -19.99 24.63
C ARG A 155 11.64 -18.60 24.82
N LEU A 156 11.16 -17.93 25.87
CA LEU A 156 11.90 -16.92 26.60
C LEU A 156 13.12 -17.56 27.28
N ALA A 157 14.27 -16.90 27.24
CA ALA A 157 15.43 -17.22 28.09
C ALA A 157 15.70 -16.05 29.05
N ARG A 158 15.66 -16.33 30.37
CA ARG A 158 15.93 -15.35 31.43
C ARG A 158 16.63 -16.05 32.61
N ALA A 159 17.89 -15.67 32.86
CA ALA A 159 18.74 -15.98 34.03
C ALA A 159 20.14 -15.37 33.73
N ALA A 160 20.85 -14.55 34.52
CA ALA A 160 20.91 -14.32 35.98
C ALA A 160 21.36 -15.59 36.75
N ILE A 161 22.35 -15.64 37.65
CA ILE A 161 23.22 -14.67 38.36
C ILE A 161 24.52 -15.44 38.73
N SER A 162 25.67 -14.77 38.94
CA SER A 162 26.74 -15.14 39.92
C SER A 162 28.03 -14.38 39.56
N SER A 163 28.89 -13.86 40.44
CA SER A 163 28.88 -13.36 41.82
C SER A 163 30.33 -12.87 42.10
N THR A 164 30.55 -12.11 43.17
CA THR A 164 31.81 -11.42 43.51
C THR A 164 32.94 -12.37 43.97
N PRO A 165 34.22 -11.95 44.03
CA PRO A 165 34.70 -11.28 45.25
C PRO A 165 35.72 -10.14 45.06
N ALA A 166 35.98 -9.40 46.14
CA ALA A 166 36.84 -8.22 46.20
C ALA A 166 38.32 -8.52 46.50
N ARG A 167 39.21 -7.55 46.24
CA ARG A 167 40.41 -7.31 47.07
C ARG A 167 40.90 -5.85 46.99
N PRO A 168 41.66 -5.36 48.01
CA PRO A 168 41.95 -3.93 48.20
C PRO A 168 43.40 -3.53 47.87
N THR A 169 43.61 -2.22 47.82
CA THR A 169 44.77 -1.50 48.40
C THR A 169 44.30 -0.11 48.83
#